data_AF-A0A842CXQ6-F1
#
_entry.id   AF-A0A842CXQ6-F1
#
_cell.length_a   1.000
_cell.length_b   1.000
_cell.length_c   1.000
_cell.angle_alpha   90.00
_cell.angle_beta   90.00
_cell.angle_gamma   90.00
#
_symmetry.space_group_name_H-M   'P 1'
#
loop_
_entity.id
_entity.type
_entity.pdbx_description
1 polymer ?
#
loop_
_entity_poly.entity_id
_entity_poly.type
_entity_poly.pdbx_seq_one_letter_code
_entity_poly.pdbx_strand_id
1 'polypeptide(L)'
;MPFVPVPKDLTKVKTKVAFNLTKRQLICFSIAGVIGIPSYLFLKQHISTDLAAIAMVIIMLPLFFVALFEKDGQPFEKLARNYIRSRFIKKRKRVYRTKNYYKLLEKQNELIKEVAPIVRKPIQQKSKTKCYKK
;
A
#
# COMPACT_ATOMS: atom_id res chain seq x y z
N MET A 1 4.81 18.07 -40.63
CA MET A 1 5.12 16.88 -39.82
C MET A 1 4.00 15.87 -40.02
N PRO A 2 4.29 14.57 -40.24
CA PRO A 2 3.27 13.54 -40.41
C PRO A 2 2.50 13.33 -39.10
N PHE A 3 1.16 13.34 -39.17
CA PHE A 3 0.28 13.15 -38.03
C PHE A 3 0.14 11.66 -37.72
N VAL A 4 0.67 11.23 -36.57
CA VAL A 4 0.50 9.86 -36.08
C VAL A 4 -0.68 9.85 -35.11
N PRO A 5 -1.73 9.05 -35.35
CA PRO A 5 -2.85 8.95 -34.43
C PRO A 5 -2.39 8.26 -33.14
N VAL A 6 -2.08 9.06 -32.13
CA VAL A 6 -1.77 8.56 -30.78
C VAL A 6 -3.08 8.44 -30.01
N PRO A 7 -3.37 7.29 -29.39
CA PRO A 7 -4.53 7.15 -28.51
C PRO A 7 -4.43 8.14 -27.35
N LYS A 8 -5.54 8.79 -27.02
CA LYS A 8 -5.62 9.84 -25.97
C LYS A 8 -5.13 9.36 -24.60
N ASP A 9 -5.21 8.05 -24.33
CA ASP A 9 -4.77 7.42 -23.08
C ASP A 9 -3.75 6.29 -23.34
N LEU A 10 -2.46 6.62 -23.28
CA LEU A 10 -1.36 5.64 -23.39
C LEU A 10 -1.40 4.57 -22.29
N THR A 11 -2.04 4.85 -21.16
CA THR A 11 -2.19 3.93 -20.01
C THR A 11 -3.16 2.78 -20.26
N LYS A 12 -4.02 2.88 -21.28
CA LYS A 12 -4.96 1.81 -21.66
C LYS A 12 -4.32 0.73 -22.55
N VAL A 13 -3.16 1.02 -23.12
CA VAL A 13 -2.43 0.06 -23.96
C VAL A 13 -1.85 -1.03 -23.05
N LYS A 14 -2.48 -2.21 -23.05
CA LYS A 14 -2.03 -3.35 -22.25
C LYS A 14 -0.79 -3.96 -22.89
N THR A 15 0.30 -4.03 -22.13
CA THR A 15 1.50 -4.77 -22.52
C THR A 15 1.18 -6.28 -22.53
N LYS A 16 1.09 -6.86 -23.72
CA LYS A 16 0.98 -8.30 -23.94
C LYS A 16 2.39 -8.88 -23.97
N VAL A 17 2.64 -9.96 -23.25
CA VAL A 17 4.02 -10.46 -23.05
C VAL A 17 4.30 -11.68 -23.90
N ALA A 18 3.40 -12.66 -23.88
CA ALA A 18 3.46 -13.84 -24.74
C ALA A 18 2.02 -14.23 -25.12
N PHE A 19 1.84 -14.76 -26.33
CA PHE A 19 0.56 -15.30 -26.82
C PHE A 19 -0.64 -14.33 -26.72
N ASN A 20 -0.42 -13.02 -26.86
CA ASN A 20 -1.48 -12.01 -26.69
C ASN A 20 -2.12 -12.01 -25.27
N LEU A 21 -1.44 -12.58 -24.28
CA LEU A 21 -1.85 -12.64 -22.88
C LEU A 21 -1.07 -11.64 -22.01
N THR A 22 -1.72 -11.19 -20.94
CA THR A 22 -1.10 -10.33 -19.92
C THR A 22 -0.32 -11.18 -18.91
N LYS A 23 0.69 -10.59 -18.24
CA LYS A 23 1.51 -11.29 -17.23
C LYS A 23 0.67 -11.99 -16.15
N ARG A 24 -0.44 -11.37 -15.74
CA ARG A 24 -1.35 -11.90 -14.71
C ARG A 24 -2.11 -13.13 -15.17
N GLN A 25 -2.54 -13.11 -16.43
CA GLN A 25 -3.20 -14.27 -17.04
C GLN A 25 -2.24 -15.46 -17.04
N LEU A 26 -0.98 -15.28 -17.46
CA LEU A 26 0.01 -16.37 -17.46
C LEU A 26 0.24 -16.96 -16.06
N ILE A 27 0.40 -16.11 -15.05
CA ILE A 27 0.58 -16.58 -13.66
C ILE A 27 -0.64 -17.36 -13.20
N CYS A 28 -1.85 -16.84 -13.45
CA CYS A 28 -3.06 -17.50 -12.99
C CYS A 28 -3.34 -18.81 -13.75
N PHE A 29 -3.09 -18.85 -15.06
CA PHE A 29 -3.16 -20.07 -15.86
C PHE A 29 -2.17 -21.13 -15.39
N SER A 30 -0.96 -20.73 -15.02
CA SER A 30 0.05 -21.66 -14.49
C SER A 30 -0.41 -22.31 -13.18
N ILE A 31 -0.95 -21.51 -12.24
CA ILE A 31 -1.48 -22.01 -10.96
C ILE A 31 -2.71 -22.88 -11.20
N ALA A 32 -3.62 -22.45 -12.09
CA ALA A 32 -4.80 -23.22 -12.45
C ALA A 32 -4.43 -24.59 -13.02
N GLY A 33 -3.45 -24.66 -13.92
CA GLY A 33 -2.96 -25.94 -14.47
C GLY A 33 -2.37 -26.85 -13.39
N VAL A 34 -1.54 -26.30 -12.51
CA VAL A 34 -0.93 -27.05 -11.40
C VAL A 34 -1.96 -27.60 -10.43
N ILE A 35 -3.11 -26.93 -10.23
CA ILE A 35 -4.15 -27.40 -9.31
C ILE A 35 -5.17 -28.31 -10.02
N GLY A 36 -5.62 -27.92 -11.21
CA GLY A 36 -6.70 -28.63 -11.90
C GLY A 36 -6.27 -29.93 -12.57
N ILE A 37 -5.02 -30.05 -13.05
CA ILE A 37 -4.55 -31.31 -13.64
C ILE A 37 -4.48 -32.42 -12.57
N PRO A 38 -3.86 -32.20 -11.38
CA PRO A 38 -3.89 -33.20 -10.32
C PRO A 38 -5.30 -33.48 -9.79
N SER A 39 -6.17 -32.46 -9.67
CA SER A 39 -7.55 -32.69 -9.22
C SER A 39 -8.33 -33.58 -10.18
N TYR A 40 -8.14 -33.41 -11.50
CA TYR A 40 -8.76 -34.25 -12.52
C TYR A 40 -8.28 -35.70 -12.44
N LEU A 41 -6.96 -35.91 -12.35
CA LEU A 41 -6.40 -37.26 -12.25
C LEU A 41 -6.90 -38.00 -11.01
N PHE A 42 -7.04 -37.29 -9.88
CA PHE A 42 -7.58 -37.84 -8.65
C PHE A 42 -9.09 -38.14 -8.77
N LEU A 43 -9.90 -37.21 -9.28
CA LEU A 43 -11.35 -37.43 -9.42
C LEU A 43 -11.69 -38.51 -10.44
N LYS A 44 -10.91 -38.64 -11.53
CA LYS A 44 -11.11 -39.68 -12.55
C LYS A 44 -11.01 -41.10 -11.97
N GLN A 45 -10.30 -41.29 -10.86
CA GLN A 45 -10.22 -42.60 -10.20
C GLN A 45 -11.49 -42.98 -9.43
N HIS A 46 -12.29 -41.99 -9.01
CA HIS A 46 -13.47 -42.20 -8.18
C HIS A 46 -14.80 -41.98 -8.93
N ILE A 47 -14.79 -41.19 -10.00
CA ILE A 47 -15.97 -40.65 -10.67
C ILE A 47 -15.84 -40.84 -12.21
N SER A 48 -16.98 -40.79 -12.92
CA SER A 48 -17.01 -40.72 -14.39
C SER A 48 -16.16 -39.57 -14.95
N THR A 49 -15.56 -39.79 -16.12
CA THR A 49 -14.62 -38.85 -16.75
C THR A 49 -15.25 -37.49 -17.07
N ASP A 50 -16.54 -37.48 -17.43
CA ASP A 50 -17.29 -36.27 -17.75
C ASP A 50 -17.50 -35.40 -16.50
N LEU A 51 -17.95 -36.01 -15.39
CA LEU A 51 -18.17 -35.29 -14.14
C LEU A 51 -16.84 -34.82 -13.52
N ALA A 52 -15.77 -35.60 -13.66
CA ALA A 52 -14.42 -35.18 -13.25
C ALA A 52 -13.92 -33.97 -14.06
N ALA A 53 -14.20 -33.89 -15.37
CA ALA A 53 -13.84 -32.75 -16.20
C ALA A 53 -14.62 -31.48 -15.81
N ILE A 54 -15.93 -31.61 -15.55
CA ILE A 54 -16.75 -30.50 -15.04
C ILE A 54 -16.20 -29.99 -13.71
N ALA A 55 -15.87 -30.90 -12.79
CA ALA A 55 -15.29 -30.53 -11.49
C ALA A 55 -13.94 -29.81 -11.64
N MET A 56 -13.08 -30.25 -12.55
CA MET A 56 -11.82 -29.56 -12.88
C MET A 56 -12.07 -28.12 -13.33
N VAL A 57 -13.04 -27.89 -14.21
CA VAL A 57 -13.40 -26.54 -14.69
C VAL A 57 -13.92 -25.68 -13.55
N ILE A 58 -14.79 -26.22 -12.69
CA ILE A 58 -15.33 -25.50 -11.53
C ILE A 58 -14.20 -25.06 -10.58
N ILE A 59 -13.21 -25.92 -10.34
CA ILE A 59 -12.06 -25.61 -9.49
C ILE A 59 -11.19 -24.51 -10.13
N MET A 60 -11.01 -24.54 -11.45
CA MET A 60 -10.23 -23.53 -12.16
C MET A 60 -10.96 -22.18 -12.28
N LEU A 61 -12.29 -22.18 -12.43
CA LEU A 61 -13.13 -21.00 -12.65
C LEU A 61 -12.81 -19.79 -11.74
N PRO A 62 -12.70 -19.92 -10.39
CA PRO A 62 -12.39 -18.78 -9.53
C PRO A 62 -11.01 -18.14 -9.83
N LEU A 63 -10.02 -18.95 -10.24
CA LEU A 63 -8.72 -18.44 -10.65
C LEU A 63 -8.84 -17.64 -11.96
N PHE A 64 -9.59 -18.17 -12.92
CA PHE A 64 -9.91 -17.46 -14.16
C PHE A 64 -10.59 -16.12 -13.94
N PHE A 65 -11.53 -16.04 -12.99
CA PHE A 65 -12.14 -14.77 -12.61
C PHE A 65 -11.08 -13.77 -12.15
N VAL A 66 -10.14 -14.15 -11.30
CA VAL A 66 -9.05 -13.25 -10.86
C VAL A 66 -8.16 -12.80 -12.03
N ALA A 67 -7.94 -13.68 -13.02
CA ALA A 67 -7.12 -13.40 -14.19
C ALA A 67 -7.77 -12.41 -15.17
N LEU A 68 -9.09 -12.50 -15.32
CA LEU A 68 -9.88 -11.70 -16.27
C LEU A 68 -10.50 -10.45 -15.65
N PHE A 69 -10.64 -10.41 -14.32
CA PHE A 69 -11.31 -9.32 -13.64
C PHE A 69 -10.47 -8.05 -13.64
N GLU A 70 -10.94 -7.09 -14.41
CA GLU A 70 -10.46 -5.72 -14.41
C GLU A 70 -11.65 -4.79 -14.17
N LYS A 71 -11.58 -4.01 -13.10
CA LYS A 71 -12.55 -2.95 -12.80
C LYS A 71 -11.91 -1.61 -13.08
N ASP A 72 -12.48 -0.82 -14.00
CA ASP A 72 -11.99 0.52 -14.35
C ASP A 72 -10.50 0.54 -14.78
N GLY A 73 -10.04 -0.53 -15.45
CA GLY A 73 -8.63 -0.71 -15.84
C GLY A 73 -7.69 -1.08 -14.67
N GLN A 74 -8.23 -1.27 -13.47
CA GLN A 74 -7.49 -1.80 -12.32
C GLN A 74 -7.69 -3.32 -12.18
N PRO A 75 -6.61 -4.10 -12.07
CA PRO A 75 -6.69 -5.53 -11.77
C PRO A 75 -7.18 -5.79 -10.35
N PHE A 76 -7.71 -6.99 -10.14
CA PHE A 76 -8.13 -7.48 -8.83
C PHE A 76 -7.05 -7.32 -7.75
N GLU A 77 -5.78 -7.59 -8.04
CA GLU A 77 -4.69 -7.50 -7.06
C GLU A 77 -4.49 -6.07 -6.52
N LYS A 78 -4.64 -5.04 -7.37
CA LYS A 78 -4.58 -3.64 -6.94
C LYS A 78 -5.82 -3.26 -6.15
N LEU A 79 -6.98 -3.73 -6.58
CA LEU A 79 -8.25 -3.50 -5.89
C LEU A 79 -8.21 -4.09 -4.47
N ALA A 80 -7.79 -5.35 -4.33
CA ALA A 80 -7.64 -6.03 -3.05
C ALA A 80 -6.63 -5.32 -2.14
N ARG A 81 -5.47 -4.91 -2.68
CA ARG A 81 -4.47 -4.15 -1.94
C ARG A 81 -5.03 -2.82 -1.42
N ASN A 82 -5.77 -2.10 -2.25
CA ASN A 82 -6.41 -0.83 -1.87
C ASN A 82 -7.47 -1.05 -0.80
N TYR A 83 -8.27 -2.11 -0.94
CA TYR A 83 -9.29 -2.49 0.02
C TYR A 83 -8.70 -2.82 1.39
N ILE A 84 -7.70 -3.71 1.44
CA ILE A 84 -7.02 -4.10 2.68
C ILE A 84 -6.34 -2.89 3.32
N ARG A 85 -5.64 -2.08 2.51
CA ARG A 85 -4.95 -0.89 3.01
C ARG A 85 -5.92 0.13 3.61
N SER A 86 -7.08 0.33 2.98
CA SER A 86 -8.10 1.27 3.45
C SER A 86 -8.83 0.76 4.69
N ARG A 87 -9.16 -0.54 4.73
CA ARG A 87 -9.98 -1.13 5.79
C ARG A 87 -9.19 -1.49 7.04
N PHE A 88 -7.95 -1.98 6.90
CA PHE A 88 -7.16 -2.52 8.00
C PHE A 88 -5.91 -1.68 8.32
N ILE A 89 -5.11 -1.31 7.31
CA ILE A 89 -3.77 -0.72 7.56
C ILE A 89 -3.87 0.76 7.97
N LYS A 90 -4.67 1.54 7.24
CA LYS A 90 -4.73 3.00 7.42
C LYS A 90 -5.77 3.36 8.46
N LYS A 91 -5.40 4.18 9.44
CA LYS A 91 -6.35 4.75 10.41
C LYS A 91 -7.47 5.48 9.68
N ARG A 92 -8.73 5.15 9.99
CA ARG A 92 -9.92 5.75 9.35
C ARG A 92 -9.98 7.26 9.57
N LYS A 93 -9.63 7.73 10.78
CA LYS A 93 -9.50 9.14 11.07
C LYS A 93 -8.14 9.64 10.60
N ARG A 94 -8.10 10.32 9.45
CA ARG A 94 -6.92 11.04 8.98
C ARG A 94 -6.78 12.34 9.77
N VAL A 95 -6.10 12.27 10.92
CA VAL A 95 -5.79 13.48 11.69
C VAL A 95 -4.74 14.27 10.91
N TYR A 96 -5.07 15.48 10.49
CA TYR A 96 -4.11 16.39 9.86
C TYR A 96 -2.98 16.68 10.85
N ARG A 97 -1.75 16.41 10.42
CA ARG A 97 -0.54 16.74 11.19
C ARG A 97 0.14 17.89 10.48
N THR A 98 0.00 19.09 11.03
CA THR A 98 0.74 20.26 10.59
C THR A 98 2.07 20.31 11.35
N LYS A 99 3.17 20.52 10.65
CA LYS A 99 4.44 20.91 11.29
C LYS A 99 4.34 22.39 11.64
N ASN A 100 3.74 22.70 12.78
CA ASN A 100 3.57 24.09 13.21
C ASN A 100 4.89 24.63 13.80
N TYR A 101 5.51 25.57 13.08
CA TYR A 101 6.76 26.23 13.49
C TYR A 101 6.59 27.04 14.79
N TYR A 102 5.43 27.70 14.97
CA TYR A 102 5.16 28.51 16.16
C TYR A 102 5.16 27.68 17.45
N LYS A 103 4.77 26.40 17.38
CA LYS A 103 4.80 25.49 18.54
C LYS A 103 6.22 25.20 19.04
N LEU A 104 7.22 25.28 18.15
CA LEU A 104 8.62 25.15 18.55
C LEU A 104 9.12 26.44 19.21
N LEU A 105 8.76 27.60 18.66
CA LEU A 105 9.08 28.91 19.26
C LEU A 105 8.48 29.06 20.66
N GLU A 106 7.22 28.65 20.84
CA GLU A 106 6.53 28.69 22.13
C GLU A 106 7.28 27.87 23.19
N LYS A 107 7.67 26.63 22.86
CA LYS A 107 8.49 25.80 23.75
C LYS A 107 9.84 26.42 24.09
N GLN A 108 10.51 27.06 23.12
CA GLN A 108 11.78 27.76 23.42
C GLN A 108 11.56 28.90 24.40
N ASN A 109 10.47 29.66 24.24
CA ASN A 109 10.14 30.76 25.14
C ASN A 109 9.81 30.27 26.56
N GLU A 110 9.09 29.15 26.70
CA GLU A 110 8.82 28.51 28.00
C GLU A 110 10.12 28.10 28.70
N LEU A 111 11.01 27.40 27.99
CA LEU A 111 12.30 26.98 28.52
C LEU A 111 13.18 28.17 28.95
N ILE A 112 13.20 29.25 28.17
CA ILE A 112 13.94 30.47 28.53
C ILE A 112 13.36 31.09 29.81
N LYS A 113 12.03 31.11 29.98
CA LYS A 113 11.38 31.63 31.19
C LYS A 113 11.70 30.81 32.43
N GLU A 114 11.80 29.49 32.31
CA GLU A 114 12.16 28.59 33.42
C GLU A 114 13.63 28.73 33.82
N VAL A 115 14.54 28.83 32.84
CA VAL A 115 15.99 28.91 33.09
C VAL A 115 16.42 30.30 33.58
N ALA A 116 15.79 31.38 33.10
CA ALA A 116 16.12 32.75 33.48
C ALA A 116 16.21 33.01 35.00
N PRO A 117 15.24 32.62 35.85
CA PRO A 117 15.34 32.80 37.30
C PRO A 117 16.43 31.94 37.94
N ILE A 118 16.67 30.73 37.42
CA ILE A 118 17.72 29.82 37.90
C ILE A 118 19.09 30.43 37.67
N VAL A 119 19.33 31.05 36.52
CA VAL A 119 20.60 31.73 36.18
C VAL A 119 20.75 33.05 36.92
N ARG A 120 19.66 33.80 37.15
CA ARG A 120 19.71 35.11 37.86
C ARG A 120 20.04 34.97 39.34
N LYS A 121 19.54 33.94 40.03
CA LYS A 121 19.82 33.67 41.47
C LYS A 121 21.33 33.66 41.81
N PRO A 122 22.20 32.88 41.14
CA PRO A 122 23.64 32.85 41.43
C PRO A 122 24.37 34.14 41.01
N ILE A 123 23.90 34.85 39.98
CA ILE A 123 24.49 36.13 39.55
C ILE A 123 24.28 37.21 40.62
N GLN A 124 23.06 37.30 41.17
CA GLN A 124 22.75 38.27 42.24
C GLN A 124 23.49 37.96 43.55
N GLN A 125 23.73 36.69 43.86
CA GLN A 125 24.54 36.30 45.01
C GLN A 125 26.01 36.74 44.81
N LYS A 126 26.61 36.48 43.65
CA LYS A 126 27.98 36.92 43.33
C LYS A 126 28.14 38.44 43.33
N SER A 127 27.18 39.20 42.80
CA SER A 127 27.26 40.67 42.78
C SER A 127 27.17 41.28 44.17
N LYS A 128 26.30 40.74 45.05
CA LYS A 128 26.21 41.15 46.46
C LYS A 128 27.50 40.87 47.24
N THR A 129 28.11 39.70 47.06
CA THR A 129 29.39 39.36 47.70
C THR A 129 30.55 40.24 47.21
N LYS A 130 30.52 40.69 45.94
CA LYS A 130 31.54 41.59 45.38
C LYS A 130 31.40 43.04 45.86
N CYS A 131 30.17 43.51 46.07
CA CYS A 131 29.88 44.87 46.57
C CYS A 131 30.27 45.03 48.05
N TYR A 132 30.16 43.96 48.84
CA TYR A 132 30.52 43.93 50.27
C TYR A 132 32.04 43.82 50.55
N LYS A 133 32.87 43.61 49.52
CA LYS A 133 34.31 43.33 49.64
C LYS A 133 35.19 44.48 49.14
N LYS A 134 34.63 45.67 49.06
CA LYS A 134 35.25 46.92 48.58
C LYS A 134 35.12 47.97 49.68
#